data_AF-A0A2H5WT95-F1
#
_entry.id   AF-A0A2H5WT95-F1
#
_cell.length_a   1.000
_cell.length_b   1.000
_cell.length_c   1.000
_cell.angle_alpha   90.00
_cell.angle_beta   90.00
_cell.angle_gamma   90.00
#
_symmetry.space_group_name_H-M   'P 1'
#
loop_
_entity.id
_entity.type
_entity.pdbx_description
1 polymer ?
#
loop_
_entity_poly.entity_id
_entity_poly.type
_entity_poly.pdbx_seq_one_letter_code
_entity_poly.pdbx_strand_id
1 'polypeptide(L)'
;MRQGWWLLLTGTMAIAGAQAEFRGFWVDGFNEGFHTPEEVDTLLRRVRTANMNAVIVQMRKRGDAHYLSPFEPFATNQQPGFDALAYLIEKAHGMQPPIEVHVWVNCHPIWPGNGWPADPKHVLNRFPEIQTENLQGERVTEVGYGMDWGHPLANAFFTRVALDIIRRYDIDGLHFDYIRYTGENWGYNPVSVERFNRRYGRTGKPEPTDPLWKQWRRDQVTAIVRKVYANAAAIKPQVKISAALITWGDGPRDTDDWVNRSAHSRVFQDWRGWLEEGILDMAIPMIYYNQANPERARFYLNWVTFLKDHQYGRHGVAGIGNYLNSWENTLQQIEIARAPSPKGNRLMGVNFFSYAATSGNGTEGGARRYEEGFYQLLGERAFPEWVPTPPMEWKHHPTRGHLMGTVLKARDLSWVDGATVELYRHGTRIRQMQTDGTGFYAFVHLEPGVYSVVVRAEGLPAAQTQTVVITPGLTTALHWLLGETDALPLRRLKSLNDLPDGTRVLLMPKRVLNDTLSPDQPLQIGELLGEHTLEVQLREQALPWLREDRVAVLGTLTTRPDGSRMLTDAVAQWLGVL
;
A
#
# COMPACT_ATOMS: atom_id res chain seq x y z
N MET A 1 -73.35 -17.15 -8.04
CA MET A 1 -72.89 -16.22 -9.08
C MET A 1 -71.84 -15.30 -8.49
N ARG A 2 -70.66 -15.24 -9.14
CA ARG A 2 -69.53 -14.30 -8.95
C ARG A 2 -68.73 -14.36 -7.64
N GLN A 3 -67.67 -15.16 -7.64
CA GLN A 3 -66.47 -14.88 -6.83
C GLN A 3 -65.51 -14.03 -7.68
N GLY A 4 -65.23 -12.81 -7.22
CA GLY A 4 -64.26 -11.90 -7.85
C GLY A 4 -62.85 -12.18 -7.32
N TRP A 5 -61.91 -12.37 -8.23
CA TRP A 5 -60.50 -12.47 -7.94
C TRP A 5 -59.91 -11.06 -8.07
N TRP A 6 -59.34 -10.53 -6.98
CA TRP A 6 -58.54 -9.31 -7.03
C TRP A 6 -57.07 -9.69 -7.21
N LEU A 7 -56.52 -9.45 -8.40
CA LEU A 7 -55.08 -9.42 -8.61
C LEU A 7 -54.51 -8.16 -7.96
N LEU A 8 -53.73 -8.34 -6.89
CA LEU A 8 -52.84 -7.30 -6.37
C LEU A 8 -51.56 -7.29 -7.22
N LEU A 9 -51.49 -6.35 -8.17
CA LEU A 9 -50.26 -5.95 -8.84
C LEU A 9 -49.42 -5.12 -7.86
N THR A 10 -48.44 -5.73 -7.19
CA THR A 10 -47.39 -4.99 -6.49
C THR A 10 -46.39 -4.47 -7.53
N GLY A 11 -46.62 -3.24 -8.00
CA GLY A 11 -45.62 -2.50 -8.76
C GLY A 11 -44.49 -2.07 -7.83
N THR A 12 -43.33 -2.70 -7.94
CA THR A 12 -42.08 -2.17 -7.38
C THR A 12 -41.69 -0.94 -8.20
N MET A 13 -41.96 0.25 -7.65
CA MET A 13 -41.30 1.47 -8.12
C MET A 13 -39.80 1.35 -7.81
N ALA A 14 -39.00 1.05 -8.83
CA ALA A 14 -37.57 1.28 -8.78
C ALA A 14 -37.35 2.80 -8.76
N ILE A 15 -37.11 3.37 -7.59
CA ILE A 15 -36.53 4.69 -7.48
C ILE A 15 -35.11 4.55 -8.05
N ALA A 16 -34.90 5.05 -9.26
CA ALA A 16 -33.57 5.16 -9.85
C ALA A 16 -32.79 6.20 -9.04
N GLY A 17 -32.15 5.77 -7.95
CA GLY A 17 -31.17 6.58 -7.24
C GLY A 17 -30.02 6.94 -8.18
N ALA A 18 -29.50 8.16 -8.07
CA ALA A 18 -28.34 8.59 -8.83
C ALA A 18 -27.19 7.56 -8.69
N GLN A 19 -26.56 7.21 -9.81
CA GLN A 19 -25.48 6.23 -9.84
C GLN A 19 -24.30 6.71 -8.98
N ALA A 20 -23.82 5.86 -8.07
CA ALA A 20 -22.63 6.15 -7.26
C ALA A 20 -21.41 6.46 -8.14
N GLU A 21 -20.59 7.41 -7.72
CA GLU A 21 -19.44 7.91 -8.50
C GLU A 21 -18.35 8.40 -7.55
N PHE A 22 -17.09 8.01 -7.77
CA PHE A 22 -15.96 8.53 -7.00
C PHE A 22 -15.62 9.94 -7.49
N ARG A 23 -15.64 10.92 -6.59
CA ARG A 23 -15.43 12.33 -6.91
C ARG A 23 -14.43 12.90 -5.91
N GLY A 24 -13.16 12.92 -6.32
CA GLY A 24 -12.06 13.22 -5.42
C GLY A 24 -11.15 14.36 -5.84
N PHE A 25 -10.42 14.89 -4.87
CA PHE A 25 -9.26 15.74 -5.09
C PHE A 25 -8.00 15.11 -4.50
N TRP A 26 -6.88 15.15 -5.23
CA TRP A 26 -5.57 15.07 -4.58
C TRP A 26 -5.25 16.39 -3.89
N VAL A 27 -4.91 16.31 -2.61
CA VAL A 27 -4.51 17.44 -1.76
C VAL A 27 -3.03 17.26 -1.43
N ASP A 28 -2.17 18.01 -2.11
CA ASP A 28 -0.73 17.93 -1.93
C ASP A 28 -0.27 18.66 -0.67
N GLY A 29 0.83 18.20 -0.06
CA GLY A 29 1.39 18.78 1.16
C GLY A 29 2.41 19.88 0.91
N PHE A 30 2.46 20.44 -0.30
CA PHE A 30 3.30 21.59 -0.65
C PHE A 30 2.53 22.91 -0.65
N ASN A 31 1.21 22.86 -0.79
CA ASN A 31 0.32 24.02 -0.75
C ASN A 31 -0.65 23.94 0.44
N GLU A 32 -1.33 25.05 0.74
CA GLU A 32 -2.35 25.12 1.80
C GLU A 32 -3.45 24.06 1.58
N GLY A 33 -3.90 23.44 2.67
CA GLY A 33 -5.03 22.52 2.66
C GLY A 33 -5.23 21.74 3.94
N PHE A 34 -4.16 21.51 4.71
CA PHE A 34 -4.24 20.72 5.95
C PHE A 34 -3.15 21.03 6.97
N HIS A 35 -2.36 22.09 6.80
CA HIS A 35 -1.25 22.41 7.71
C HIS A 35 -1.74 23.03 9.02
N THR A 36 -2.97 23.57 9.05
CA THR A 36 -3.68 24.08 10.23
C THR A 36 -5.16 23.64 10.23
N PRO A 37 -5.86 23.74 11.38
CA PRO A 37 -7.30 23.50 11.45
C PRO A 37 -8.13 24.32 10.44
N GLU A 38 -7.80 25.60 10.26
CA GLU A 38 -8.51 26.52 9.36
C GLU A 38 -8.35 26.13 7.88
N GLU A 39 -7.18 25.63 7.51
CA GLU A 39 -6.95 25.09 6.17
C GLU A 39 -7.80 23.83 5.92
N VAL A 40 -7.89 22.94 6.90
CA VAL A 40 -8.75 21.74 6.83
C VAL A 40 -10.21 22.12 6.66
N ASP A 41 -10.71 23.06 7.47
CA ASP A 41 -12.10 23.52 7.40
C ASP A 41 -12.39 24.19 6.04
N THR A 42 -11.43 24.94 5.49
CA THR A 42 -11.51 25.55 4.16
C THR A 42 -11.52 24.51 3.04
N LEU A 43 -10.65 23.50 3.12
CA LEU A 43 -10.61 22.37 2.19
C LEU A 43 -11.98 21.68 2.15
N LEU A 44 -12.52 21.28 3.30
CA LEU A 44 -13.80 20.56 3.35
C LEU A 44 -14.97 21.41 2.86
N ARG A 45 -14.98 22.73 3.13
CA ARG A 45 -15.95 23.65 2.55
C ARG A 45 -15.92 23.64 1.03
N ARG A 46 -14.74 23.72 0.41
CA ARG A 46 -14.58 23.69 -1.05
C ARG A 46 -14.98 22.35 -1.66
N VAL A 47 -14.62 21.24 -1.01
CA VAL A 47 -15.02 19.88 -1.40
C VAL A 47 -16.56 19.76 -1.39
N ARG A 48 -17.25 20.34 -0.40
CA ARG A 48 -18.72 20.42 -0.38
C ARG A 48 -19.30 21.27 -1.48
N THR A 49 -18.76 22.48 -1.69
CA THR A 49 -19.21 23.36 -2.77
C THR A 49 -19.16 22.66 -4.13
N ALA A 50 -18.17 21.79 -4.34
CA ALA A 50 -18.00 21.03 -5.57
C ALA A 50 -18.80 19.70 -5.64
N ASN A 51 -19.61 19.37 -4.62
CA ASN A 51 -20.32 18.09 -4.49
C ASN A 51 -19.41 16.85 -4.65
N MET A 52 -18.18 16.97 -4.14
CA MET A 52 -17.20 15.88 -4.06
C MET A 52 -17.46 15.02 -2.82
N ASN A 53 -16.98 13.78 -2.85
CA ASN A 53 -17.22 12.78 -1.79
C ASN A 53 -15.95 12.13 -1.24
N ALA A 54 -14.77 12.49 -1.76
CA ALA A 54 -13.49 12.00 -1.25
C ALA A 54 -12.39 13.06 -1.31
N VAL A 55 -11.43 12.97 -0.39
CA VAL A 55 -10.14 13.66 -0.45
C VAL A 55 -9.01 12.65 -0.36
N ILE A 56 -8.00 12.81 -1.22
CA ILE A 56 -6.78 12.01 -1.23
C ILE A 56 -5.63 12.91 -0.78
N VAL A 57 -5.27 12.84 0.50
CA VAL A 57 -4.45 13.86 1.18
C VAL A 57 -3.04 13.38 1.49
N GLN A 58 -2.03 14.17 1.10
CA GLN A 58 -0.61 13.78 1.21
C GLN A 58 -0.09 13.83 2.65
N MET A 59 -0.20 12.73 3.39
CA MET A 59 0.26 12.68 4.78
C MET A 59 1.72 12.25 4.94
N ARG A 60 2.33 11.72 3.87
CA ARG A 60 3.78 11.45 3.78
C ARG A 60 4.34 11.99 2.47
N LYS A 61 5.23 12.99 2.51
CA LYS A 61 5.81 13.60 1.31
C LYS A 61 7.16 13.01 0.95
N ARG A 62 8.14 13.12 1.84
CA ARG A 62 9.54 12.72 1.61
C ARG A 62 10.19 12.39 2.95
N GLY A 63 9.83 11.25 3.54
CA GLY A 63 10.40 10.82 4.83
C GLY A 63 9.92 11.66 6.02
N ASP A 64 8.72 12.26 5.90
CA ASP A 64 8.08 13.10 6.91
C ASP A 64 6.61 12.69 7.12
N ALA A 65 6.05 13.03 8.28
CA ALA A 65 4.68 12.71 8.65
C ALA A 65 3.90 13.97 9.03
N HIS A 66 2.77 14.19 8.37
CA HIS A 66 1.75 15.19 8.72
C HIS A 66 0.73 14.64 9.75
N TYR A 67 1.13 13.62 10.48
CA TYR A 67 0.38 12.89 11.51
C TYR A 67 1.37 12.45 12.59
N LEU A 68 0.89 12.03 13.76
CA LEU A 68 1.80 11.54 14.81
C LEU A 68 2.32 10.15 14.41
N SER A 69 3.57 10.04 13.97
CA SER A 69 4.21 8.78 13.54
C SER A 69 5.29 8.32 14.52
N PRO A 70 5.36 7.02 14.85
CA PRO A 70 6.51 6.44 15.54
C PRO A 70 7.69 6.20 14.59
N PHE A 71 7.45 6.15 13.27
CA PHE A 71 8.46 5.77 12.29
C PHE A 71 9.11 6.96 11.58
N GLU A 72 8.40 8.03 11.31
CA GLU A 72 8.92 9.17 10.53
C GLU A 72 8.93 10.45 11.39
N PRO A 73 9.86 11.38 11.15
CA PRO A 73 9.84 12.69 11.80
C PRO A 73 8.59 13.48 11.41
N PHE A 74 8.16 14.36 12.32
CA PHE A 74 7.03 15.24 12.09
C PHE A 74 7.37 16.28 11.01
N ALA A 75 6.43 16.57 10.11
CA ALA A 75 6.64 17.50 9.00
C ALA A 75 6.91 18.92 9.50
N THR A 76 7.90 19.60 8.93
CA THR A 76 8.36 20.92 9.39
C THR A 76 7.48 22.07 8.91
N ASN A 77 6.69 21.87 7.86
CA ASN A 77 5.77 22.85 7.30
C ASN A 77 4.32 22.68 7.81
N GLN A 78 4.13 22.01 8.95
CA GLN A 78 2.85 21.86 9.62
C GLN A 78 2.90 22.55 10.99
N GLN A 79 1.74 23.00 11.49
CA GLN A 79 1.63 23.48 12.86
C GLN A 79 2.18 22.43 13.85
N PRO A 80 3.18 22.76 14.69
CA PRO A 80 3.77 21.79 15.60
C PRO A 80 2.75 21.14 16.52
N GLY A 81 2.77 19.80 16.61
CA GLY A 81 1.88 19.02 17.46
C GLY A 81 0.44 18.90 16.96
N PHE A 82 0.07 19.54 15.86
CA PHE A 82 -1.25 19.37 15.24
C PHE A 82 -1.30 18.05 14.47
N ASP A 83 -2.15 17.11 14.86
CA ASP A 83 -2.39 15.89 14.09
C ASP A 83 -3.41 16.17 12.96
N ALA A 84 -2.91 16.62 11.81
CA ALA A 84 -3.74 17.02 10.68
C ALA A 84 -4.61 15.87 10.15
N LEU A 85 -4.09 14.64 10.17
CA LEU A 85 -4.85 13.47 9.72
C LEU A 85 -6.02 13.16 10.67
N ALA A 86 -5.79 13.15 11.98
CA ALA A 86 -6.85 12.92 12.95
C ALA A 86 -7.96 13.99 12.84
N TYR A 87 -7.59 15.26 12.77
CA TYR A 87 -8.54 16.36 12.66
C TYR A 87 -9.35 16.31 11.36
N LEU A 88 -8.70 16.04 10.23
CA LEU A 88 -9.37 15.91 8.93
C LEU A 88 -10.37 14.75 8.91
N ILE A 89 -10.01 13.59 9.45
CA ILE A 89 -10.92 12.44 9.56
C ILE A 89 -12.16 12.81 10.37
N GLU A 90 -11.96 13.36 11.57
CA GLU A 90 -13.07 13.76 12.46
C GLU A 90 -14.04 14.71 11.74
N LYS A 91 -13.51 15.76 11.09
CA LYS A 91 -14.33 16.74 10.38
C LYS A 91 -15.02 16.15 9.16
N ALA A 92 -14.30 15.40 8.32
CA ALA A 92 -14.83 14.86 7.07
C ALA A 92 -15.92 13.82 7.31
N HIS A 93 -15.72 12.94 8.30
CA HIS A 93 -16.67 11.90 8.69
C HIS A 93 -17.87 12.45 9.47
N GLY A 94 -17.68 13.54 10.23
CA GLY A 94 -18.76 14.19 10.98
C GLY A 94 -19.73 15.04 10.13
N MET A 95 -19.40 15.29 8.86
CA MET A 95 -20.29 15.97 7.93
C MET A 95 -21.41 15.07 7.43
N GLN A 96 -22.51 15.66 6.94
CA GLN A 96 -23.60 14.91 6.35
C GLN A 96 -23.96 15.39 4.94
N PRO A 97 -23.83 14.54 3.90
CA PRO A 97 -23.26 13.18 3.90
C PRO A 97 -21.74 13.16 4.19
N PRO A 98 -21.10 12.08 4.69
CA PRO A 98 -19.66 12.09 4.99
C PRO A 98 -18.78 12.24 3.74
N ILE A 99 -17.54 12.72 3.92
CA ILE A 99 -16.47 12.70 2.89
C ILE A 99 -15.46 11.61 3.27
N GLU A 100 -15.08 10.76 2.31
CA GLU A 100 -14.02 9.78 2.52
C GLU A 100 -12.64 10.44 2.58
N VAL A 101 -11.79 9.98 3.49
CA VAL A 101 -10.40 10.41 3.65
C VAL A 101 -9.46 9.28 3.25
N HIS A 102 -8.73 9.49 2.16
CA HIS A 102 -7.73 8.58 1.64
C HIS A 102 -6.34 9.16 1.90
N VAL A 103 -5.47 8.40 2.57
CA VAL A 103 -4.13 8.87 2.91
C VAL A 103 -3.17 8.62 1.76
N TRP A 104 -2.73 9.70 1.12
CA TRP A 104 -1.67 9.66 0.12
C TRP A 104 -0.29 9.60 0.79
N VAL A 105 0.43 8.54 0.46
CA VAL A 105 1.83 8.36 0.79
C VAL A 105 2.68 8.36 -0.47
N ASN A 106 3.64 9.27 -0.55
CA ASN A 106 4.75 9.08 -1.47
C ASN A 106 5.55 7.87 -1.00
N CYS A 107 5.84 6.95 -1.92
CA CYS A 107 6.51 5.70 -1.59
C CYS A 107 8.02 5.87 -1.74
N HIS A 108 8.49 6.14 -2.97
CA HIS A 108 9.92 6.17 -3.32
C HIS A 108 10.70 7.34 -2.72
N PRO A 109 10.29 8.62 -2.90
CA PRO A 109 11.12 9.75 -2.46
C PRO A 109 11.11 9.86 -0.93
N ILE A 110 12.29 10.12 -0.37
CA ILE A 110 12.51 10.21 1.07
C ILE A 110 13.26 11.47 1.50
N TRP A 111 13.88 12.22 0.59
CA TRP A 111 14.48 13.52 0.95
C TRP A 111 14.75 14.38 -0.29
N PRO A 112 14.51 15.71 -0.27
CA PRO A 112 14.72 16.58 -1.42
C PRO A 112 16.18 16.76 -1.88
N GLY A 113 17.18 16.45 -1.03
CA GLY A 113 18.60 16.55 -1.41
C GLY A 113 19.24 17.92 -1.22
N ASN A 114 18.62 18.82 -0.46
CA ASN A 114 19.16 20.15 -0.10
C ASN A 114 20.04 20.13 1.17
N GLY A 115 20.78 19.04 1.38
CA GLY A 115 21.53 18.75 2.61
C GLY A 115 21.14 17.38 3.18
N TRP A 116 21.72 16.99 4.32
CA TRP A 116 21.33 15.77 5.03
C TRP A 116 20.24 16.08 6.09
N PRO A 117 19.25 15.19 6.31
CA PRO A 117 18.20 15.44 7.31
C PRO A 117 18.77 15.56 8.73
N ALA A 118 18.28 16.54 9.49
CA ALA A 118 18.75 16.82 10.85
C ALA A 118 18.18 15.86 11.91
N ASP A 119 16.94 15.38 11.75
CA ASP A 119 16.30 14.50 12.74
C ASP A 119 16.89 13.08 12.67
N PRO A 120 17.49 12.55 13.74
CA PRO A 120 18.08 11.20 13.75
C PRO A 120 17.06 10.08 13.48
N LYS A 121 15.76 10.32 13.67
CA LYS A 121 14.69 9.37 13.30
C LYS A 121 14.48 9.26 11.81
N HIS A 122 14.90 10.26 11.02
CA HIS A 122 14.69 10.26 9.57
C HIS A 122 15.30 8.99 8.94
N VAL A 123 14.59 8.40 7.98
CA VAL A 123 14.97 7.11 7.38
C VAL A 123 16.39 7.09 6.81
N LEU A 124 16.85 8.17 6.18
CA LEU A 124 18.24 8.28 5.69
C LEU A 124 19.28 8.24 6.81
N ASN A 125 18.98 8.76 8.01
CA ASN A 125 19.90 8.70 9.15
C ASN A 125 20.02 7.28 9.71
N ARG A 126 18.90 6.54 9.74
CA ARG A 126 18.88 5.17 10.27
C ARG A 126 19.39 4.13 9.28
N PHE A 127 19.06 4.30 7.99
CA PHE A 127 19.31 3.30 6.95
C PHE A 127 19.82 3.94 5.65
N PRO A 128 21.00 4.59 5.65
CA PRO A 128 21.54 5.20 4.44
C PRO A 128 21.76 4.21 3.29
N GLU A 129 21.91 2.92 3.58
CA GLU A 129 22.15 1.84 2.61
C GLU A 129 20.93 1.49 1.75
N ILE A 130 19.72 1.89 2.12
CA ILE A 130 18.49 1.55 1.38
C ILE A 130 18.27 2.40 0.13
N GLN A 131 19.12 3.42 -0.07
CA GLN A 131 18.95 4.39 -1.14
C GLN A 131 19.02 3.72 -2.52
N THR A 132 18.18 4.18 -3.43
CA THR A 132 18.32 3.83 -4.84
C THR A 132 19.61 4.42 -5.39
N GLU A 133 20.20 3.68 -6.31
CA GLU A 133 21.31 4.16 -7.14
C GLU A 133 20.94 3.99 -8.61
N ASN A 134 21.49 4.86 -9.46
CA ASN A 134 21.47 4.63 -10.89
C ASN A 134 22.63 3.73 -11.34
N LEU A 135 22.66 3.39 -12.63
CA LEU A 135 23.71 2.53 -13.21
C LEU A 135 25.13 3.07 -12.94
N GLN A 136 25.29 4.39 -12.90
CA GLN A 136 26.55 5.11 -12.65
C GLN A 136 26.89 5.24 -11.15
N GLY A 137 25.98 4.87 -10.24
CA GLY A 137 26.18 4.98 -8.78
C GLY A 137 25.71 6.31 -8.18
N GLU A 138 25.00 7.16 -8.94
CA GLU A 138 24.41 8.39 -8.41
C GLU A 138 23.14 8.07 -7.61
N ARG A 139 22.91 8.79 -6.51
CA ARG A 139 21.81 8.54 -5.55
C ARG A 139 20.68 9.58 -5.59
N VAL A 140 20.90 10.71 -6.26
CA VAL A 140 19.94 11.81 -6.31
C VAL A 140 19.12 11.71 -7.59
N THR A 141 17.83 11.40 -7.44
CA THR A 141 16.86 11.36 -8.54
C THR A 141 16.31 12.75 -8.86
N GLU A 142 15.45 12.85 -9.87
CA GLU A 142 14.67 14.07 -10.16
C GLU A 142 13.75 14.50 -9.02
N VAL A 143 13.45 13.60 -8.07
CA VAL A 143 12.64 13.88 -6.87
C VAL A 143 13.46 13.86 -5.57
N GLY A 144 14.79 13.88 -5.68
CA GLY A 144 15.73 13.81 -4.55
C GLY A 144 16.17 12.38 -4.23
N TYR A 145 16.57 12.12 -2.99
CA TYR A 145 16.91 10.76 -2.54
C TYR A 145 15.65 9.89 -2.47
N GLY A 146 15.79 8.64 -2.89
CA GLY A 146 14.70 7.65 -2.89
C GLY A 146 15.12 6.29 -2.36
N MET A 147 14.15 5.46 -2.00
CA MET A 147 14.36 4.08 -1.57
C MET A 147 14.48 3.12 -2.76
N ASP A 148 15.34 2.09 -2.65
CA ASP A 148 15.38 0.99 -3.61
C ASP A 148 14.45 -0.15 -3.19
N TRP A 149 13.46 -0.46 -4.02
CA TRP A 149 12.50 -1.53 -3.76
C TRP A 149 13.12 -2.93 -3.75
N GLY A 150 14.29 -3.09 -4.37
CA GLY A 150 15.08 -4.31 -4.29
C GLY A 150 15.90 -4.46 -3.02
N HIS A 151 15.91 -3.47 -2.13
CA HIS A 151 16.50 -3.60 -0.81
C HIS A 151 15.46 -4.11 0.21
N PRO A 152 15.64 -5.29 0.84
CA PRO A 152 14.66 -5.86 1.76
C PRO A 152 14.24 -4.94 2.91
N LEU A 153 15.20 -4.21 3.49
CA LEU A 153 14.93 -3.25 4.57
C LEU A 153 14.06 -2.07 4.13
N ALA A 154 14.16 -1.60 2.88
CA ALA A 154 13.31 -0.53 2.36
C ALA A 154 11.85 -0.99 2.28
N ASN A 155 11.63 -2.20 1.78
CA ASN A 155 10.33 -2.83 1.71
C ASN A 155 9.73 -3.01 3.12
N ALA A 156 10.51 -3.57 4.06
CA ALA A 156 10.08 -3.75 5.44
C ALA A 156 9.72 -2.41 6.12
N PHE A 157 10.59 -1.41 6.00
CA PHE A 157 10.37 -0.07 6.57
C PHE A 157 9.09 0.57 6.03
N PHE A 158 8.96 0.68 4.71
CA PHE A 158 7.80 1.32 4.09
C PHE A 158 6.49 0.60 4.43
N THR A 159 6.51 -0.74 4.47
CA THR A 159 5.34 -1.53 4.88
C THR A 159 4.91 -1.16 6.29
N ARG A 160 5.86 -1.03 7.24
CA ARG A 160 5.52 -0.66 8.63
C ARG A 160 4.95 0.76 8.72
N VAL A 161 5.47 1.71 7.95
CA VAL A 161 4.90 3.07 7.83
C VAL A 161 3.46 3.02 7.29
N ALA A 162 3.20 2.23 6.24
CA ALA A 162 1.85 2.12 5.68
C ALA A 162 0.85 1.49 6.69
N LEU A 163 1.26 0.42 7.38
CA LEU A 163 0.40 -0.29 8.31
C LEU A 163 0.17 0.47 9.62
N ASP A 164 1.11 1.32 10.02
CA ASP A 164 0.94 2.28 11.11
C ASP A 164 -0.28 3.18 10.90
N ILE A 165 -0.37 3.78 9.71
CA ILE A 165 -1.49 4.65 9.32
C ILE A 165 -2.80 3.84 9.34
N ILE A 166 -2.83 2.68 8.69
CA ILE A 166 -4.03 1.83 8.58
C ILE A 166 -4.54 1.37 9.95
N ARG A 167 -3.64 1.10 10.90
CA ARG A 167 -4.00 0.62 12.25
C ARG A 167 -4.53 1.71 13.15
N ARG A 168 -3.92 2.90 13.11
CA ARG A 168 -4.16 3.94 14.13
C ARG A 168 -5.18 5.00 13.72
N TYR A 169 -5.45 5.15 12.43
CA TYR A 169 -6.38 6.17 11.93
C TYR A 169 -7.59 5.54 11.25
N ASP A 170 -8.75 6.18 11.40
CA ASP A 170 -9.96 5.75 10.72
C ASP A 170 -10.04 6.22 9.27
N ILE A 171 -9.06 5.79 8.47
CA ILE A 171 -8.99 6.14 7.04
C ILE A 171 -9.93 5.26 6.22
N ASP A 172 -10.49 5.82 5.15
CA ASP A 172 -11.25 5.08 4.14
C ASP A 172 -10.34 4.38 3.13
N GLY A 173 -9.14 4.93 2.91
CA GLY A 173 -8.17 4.35 2.00
C GLY A 173 -6.72 4.75 2.25
N LEU A 174 -5.81 3.91 1.76
CA LEU A 174 -4.39 4.23 1.59
C LEU A 174 -4.11 4.38 0.09
N HIS A 175 -3.46 5.47 -0.29
CA HIS A 175 -3.19 5.83 -1.66
C HIS A 175 -1.67 5.93 -1.92
N PHE A 176 -1.15 5.09 -2.80
CA PHE A 176 0.26 5.11 -3.16
C PHE A 176 0.53 6.12 -4.28
N ASP A 177 1.47 7.03 -4.07
CA ASP A 177 2.13 7.75 -5.16
C ASP A 177 3.62 7.38 -5.19
N TYR A 178 4.25 7.51 -6.35
CA TYR A 178 5.65 7.12 -6.55
C TYR A 178 5.95 5.67 -6.13
N ILE A 179 4.98 4.75 -6.21
CA ILE A 179 5.20 3.30 -6.04
C ILE A 179 5.81 2.71 -7.31
N ARG A 180 7.05 3.13 -7.59
CA ARG A 180 7.78 2.88 -8.84
C ARG A 180 9.24 3.26 -8.69
N TYR A 181 10.05 2.98 -9.70
CA TYR A 181 11.36 3.63 -9.87
C TYR A 181 11.21 4.94 -10.67
N THR A 182 12.28 5.72 -10.76
CA THR A 182 12.31 7.02 -11.46
C THR A 182 12.69 6.90 -12.94
N GLY A 183 13.21 5.75 -13.37
CA GLY A 183 13.44 5.44 -14.78
C GLY A 183 14.26 4.18 -14.99
N GLU A 184 14.57 3.88 -16.26
CA GLU A 184 15.26 2.63 -16.64
C GLU A 184 16.67 2.52 -16.09
N ASN A 185 17.32 3.63 -15.77
CA ASN A 185 18.68 3.63 -15.24
C ASN A 185 18.73 3.51 -13.71
N TRP A 186 17.59 3.41 -13.02
CA TRP A 186 17.48 3.34 -11.56
C TRP A 186 17.18 1.92 -11.05
N GLY A 187 17.40 1.71 -9.77
CA GLY A 187 17.21 0.43 -9.09
C GLY A 187 18.48 -0.41 -8.93
N TYR A 188 19.65 0.22 -9.08
CA TYR A 188 20.96 -0.42 -9.06
C TYR A 188 21.61 -0.43 -7.67
N ASN A 189 20.82 -0.32 -6.58
CA ASN A 189 21.33 -0.53 -5.24
C ASN A 189 22.11 -1.87 -5.19
N PRO A 190 23.32 -1.91 -4.60
CA PRO A 190 24.17 -3.10 -4.60
C PRO A 190 23.48 -4.37 -4.07
N VAL A 191 22.65 -4.25 -3.03
CA VAL A 191 21.88 -5.38 -2.47
C VAL A 191 20.83 -5.88 -3.47
N SER A 192 20.16 -4.99 -4.20
CA SER A 192 19.20 -5.36 -5.25
C SER A 192 19.88 -6.14 -6.38
N VAL A 193 21.04 -5.65 -6.83
CA VAL A 193 21.84 -6.29 -7.90
C VAL A 193 22.37 -7.65 -7.45
N GLU A 194 22.86 -7.77 -6.21
CA GLU A 194 23.30 -9.05 -5.64
C GLU A 194 22.16 -10.07 -5.61
N ARG A 195 20.98 -9.68 -5.13
CA ARG A 195 19.79 -10.54 -5.08
C ARG A 195 19.36 -10.98 -6.48
N PHE A 196 19.35 -10.06 -7.45
CA PHE A 196 19.10 -10.39 -8.86
C PHE A 196 20.11 -11.42 -9.40
N ASN A 197 21.40 -11.18 -9.15
CA ASN A 197 22.47 -12.05 -9.59
C ASN A 197 22.34 -13.46 -9.02
N ARG A 198 22.08 -13.58 -7.71
CA ARG A 198 21.79 -14.86 -7.07
C ARG A 198 20.56 -15.54 -7.68
N ARG A 199 19.48 -14.80 -7.92
CA ARG A 199 18.21 -15.32 -8.42
C ARG A 199 18.29 -15.91 -9.84
N TYR A 200 19.17 -15.37 -10.67
CA TYR A 200 19.28 -15.71 -12.09
C TYR A 200 20.63 -16.29 -12.49
N GLY A 201 21.52 -16.59 -11.52
CA GLY A 201 22.87 -17.10 -11.79
C GLY A 201 23.72 -16.12 -12.63
N ARG A 202 23.60 -14.81 -12.36
CA ARG A 202 24.30 -13.74 -13.07
C ARG A 202 25.38 -13.11 -12.20
N THR A 203 26.16 -12.20 -12.78
CA THR A 203 27.18 -11.39 -12.10
C THR A 203 27.21 -9.98 -12.68
N GLY A 204 27.78 -9.02 -11.94
CA GLY A 204 27.90 -7.62 -12.39
C GLY A 204 26.59 -6.84 -12.35
N LYS A 205 26.59 -5.63 -12.90
CA LYS A 205 25.38 -4.81 -13.07
C LYS A 205 24.69 -5.22 -14.39
N PRO A 206 23.39 -5.57 -14.38
CA PRO A 206 22.67 -5.90 -15.61
C PRO A 206 22.44 -4.66 -16.47
N GLU A 207 22.34 -4.84 -17.79
CA GLU A 207 21.98 -3.75 -18.70
C GLU A 207 20.57 -3.22 -18.40
N PRO A 208 20.31 -1.89 -18.49
CA PRO A 208 18.97 -1.32 -18.26
C PRO A 208 17.86 -1.94 -19.11
N THR A 209 18.22 -2.42 -20.30
CA THR A 209 17.35 -3.05 -21.30
C THR A 209 17.18 -4.56 -21.10
N ASP A 210 17.92 -5.20 -20.19
CA ASP A 210 17.80 -6.63 -19.92
C ASP A 210 16.36 -6.97 -19.47
N PRO A 211 15.65 -7.87 -20.20
CA PRO A 211 14.26 -8.21 -19.87
C PRO A 211 14.11 -8.83 -18.48
N LEU A 212 15.09 -9.61 -18.00
CA LEU A 212 15.07 -10.18 -16.65
C LEU A 212 15.25 -9.10 -15.60
N TRP A 213 16.10 -8.10 -15.85
CA TRP A 213 16.29 -6.99 -14.91
C TRP A 213 15.07 -6.06 -14.86
N LYS A 214 14.43 -5.80 -16.01
CA LYS A 214 13.15 -5.10 -16.05
C LYS A 214 12.07 -5.86 -15.28
N GLN A 215 11.99 -7.19 -15.44
CA GLN A 215 11.04 -8.01 -14.68
C GLN A 215 11.35 -8.02 -13.19
N TRP A 216 12.62 -8.18 -12.81
CA TRP A 216 13.06 -8.15 -11.41
C TRP A 216 12.59 -6.88 -10.70
N ARG A 217 12.80 -5.71 -11.30
CA ARG A 217 12.37 -4.43 -10.74
C ARG A 217 10.85 -4.32 -10.62
N ARG A 218 10.08 -4.82 -11.61
CA ARG A 218 8.62 -4.92 -11.50
C ARG A 218 8.19 -5.82 -10.35
N ASP A 219 8.86 -6.95 -10.17
CA ASP A 219 8.56 -7.90 -9.08
C ASP A 219 8.82 -7.26 -7.72
N GLN A 220 9.87 -6.45 -7.58
CA GLN A 220 10.17 -5.75 -6.33
C GLN A 220 9.10 -4.72 -5.95
N VAL A 221 8.65 -3.91 -6.91
CA VAL A 221 7.55 -2.95 -6.69
C VAL A 221 6.26 -3.70 -6.35
N THR A 222 5.94 -4.74 -7.12
CA THR A 222 4.73 -5.55 -6.93
C THR A 222 4.70 -6.26 -5.59
N ALA A 223 5.86 -6.73 -5.09
CA ALA A 223 5.97 -7.36 -3.78
C ALA A 223 5.52 -6.44 -2.64
N ILE A 224 5.85 -5.15 -2.72
CA ILE A 224 5.45 -4.16 -1.72
C ILE A 224 3.95 -3.90 -1.77
N VAL A 225 3.39 -3.70 -2.96
CA VAL A 225 1.93 -3.52 -3.16
C VAL A 225 1.18 -4.72 -2.57
N ARG A 226 1.61 -5.95 -2.89
CA ARG A 226 1.02 -7.18 -2.37
C ARG A 226 1.12 -7.29 -0.86
N LYS A 227 2.28 -6.97 -0.28
CA LYS A 227 2.51 -7.06 1.15
C LYS A 227 1.62 -6.09 1.92
N VAL A 228 1.56 -4.83 1.49
CA VAL A 228 0.68 -3.85 2.12
C VAL A 228 -0.78 -4.26 1.95
N TYR A 229 -1.20 -4.71 0.76
CA TYR A 229 -2.58 -5.16 0.52
C TYR A 229 -3.01 -6.30 1.45
N ALA A 230 -2.21 -7.38 1.52
CA ALA A 230 -2.57 -8.56 2.31
C ALA A 230 -2.63 -8.25 3.82
N ASN A 231 -1.69 -7.42 4.31
CA ASN A 231 -1.72 -6.97 5.71
C ASN A 231 -2.84 -5.95 5.96
N ALA A 232 -3.18 -5.08 5.00
CA ALA A 232 -4.30 -4.15 5.13
C ALA A 232 -5.63 -4.89 5.21
N ALA A 233 -5.84 -5.87 4.33
CA ALA A 233 -7.02 -6.74 4.34
C ALA A 233 -7.17 -7.52 5.65
N ALA A 234 -6.05 -7.86 6.28
CA ALA A 234 -5.99 -8.51 7.59
C ALA A 234 -6.39 -7.60 8.77
N ILE A 235 -6.05 -6.31 8.72
CA ILE A 235 -6.25 -5.35 9.82
C ILE A 235 -7.62 -4.67 9.69
N LYS A 236 -7.92 -4.15 8.51
CA LYS A 236 -9.09 -3.33 8.21
C LYS A 236 -9.62 -3.74 6.83
N PRO A 237 -10.39 -4.84 6.72
CA PRO A 237 -10.82 -5.41 5.43
C PRO A 237 -11.50 -4.42 4.47
N GLN A 238 -12.17 -3.39 5.01
CA GLN A 238 -12.87 -2.36 4.25
C GLN A 238 -11.96 -1.24 3.73
N VAL A 239 -10.71 -1.11 4.21
CA VAL A 239 -9.79 -0.04 3.76
C VAL A 239 -9.47 -0.22 2.28
N LYS A 240 -9.55 0.86 1.50
CA LYS A 240 -9.33 0.85 0.06
C LYS A 240 -7.85 1.06 -0.25
N ILE A 241 -7.24 0.18 -1.04
CA ILE A 241 -5.86 0.36 -1.51
C ILE A 241 -5.88 0.90 -2.94
N SER A 242 -5.34 2.11 -3.12
CA SER A 242 -5.34 2.81 -4.41
C SER A 242 -3.96 3.35 -4.76
N ALA A 243 -3.77 3.80 -6.00
CA ALA A 243 -2.49 4.34 -6.44
C ALA A 243 -2.63 5.41 -7.55
N ALA A 244 -1.73 6.39 -7.53
CA ALA A 244 -1.43 7.32 -8.61
C ALA A 244 -0.50 6.64 -9.62
N LEU A 245 -0.95 6.53 -10.87
CA LEU A 245 -0.32 5.64 -11.85
C LEU A 245 0.19 6.39 -13.08
N ILE A 246 1.35 6.00 -13.58
CA ILE A 246 2.02 6.63 -14.71
C ILE A 246 1.29 6.31 -16.02
N THR A 247 1.19 7.33 -16.88
CA THR A 247 0.59 7.25 -18.21
C THR A 247 1.44 7.96 -19.26
N TRP A 248 2.74 8.17 -19.05
CA TRP A 248 3.55 8.98 -19.97
C TRP A 248 3.52 8.43 -21.39
N GLY A 249 3.13 9.30 -22.34
CA GLY A 249 2.95 8.96 -23.75
C GLY A 249 1.53 8.49 -24.07
N ASP A 250 1.35 8.00 -25.29
CA ASP A 250 0.05 7.53 -25.74
C ASP A 250 -0.39 6.25 -25.01
N GLY A 251 -1.71 6.12 -24.82
CA GLY A 251 -2.33 4.97 -24.20
C GLY A 251 -2.08 3.67 -24.99
N PRO A 252 -2.11 2.50 -24.34
CA PRO A 252 -1.99 1.23 -25.02
C PRO A 252 -3.16 1.05 -26.00
N ARG A 253 -2.85 0.53 -27.20
CA ARG A 253 -3.88 0.20 -28.20
C ARG A 253 -4.70 -1.03 -27.79
N ASP A 254 -4.06 -1.96 -27.10
CA ASP A 254 -4.61 -3.22 -26.64
C ASP A 254 -3.80 -3.75 -25.44
N THR A 255 -4.15 -4.94 -24.96
CA THR A 255 -3.47 -5.62 -23.86
C THR A 255 -2.00 -5.93 -24.18
N ASP A 256 -1.65 -6.31 -25.42
CA ASP A 256 -0.28 -6.69 -25.78
C ASP A 256 0.64 -5.46 -25.82
N ASP A 257 0.08 -4.30 -26.17
CA ASP A 257 0.80 -3.03 -26.21
C ASP A 257 1.11 -2.44 -24.82
N TRP A 258 0.48 -2.96 -23.76
CA TRP A 258 0.71 -2.57 -22.36
C TRP A 258 2.18 -2.63 -21.97
N VAL A 259 2.86 -3.72 -22.36
CA VAL A 259 4.23 -3.99 -21.89
C VAL A 259 5.25 -2.98 -22.42
N ASN A 260 4.89 -2.23 -23.47
CA ASN A 260 5.70 -1.17 -24.08
C ASN A 260 5.48 0.21 -23.43
N ARG A 261 4.41 0.38 -22.64
CA ARG A 261 4.10 1.66 -22.00
C ARG A 261 5.07 1.97 -20.88
N SER A 262 5.35 3.26 -20.69
CA SER A 262 6.30 3.79 -19.70
C SER A 262 6.09 3.25 -18.29
N ALA A 263 4.83 3.09 -17.85
CA ALA A 263 4.49 2.47 -16.56
C ALA A 263 5.17 1.10 -16.41
N HIS A 264 5.01 0.22 -17.39
CA HIS A 264 5.55 -1.14 -17.36
C HIS A 264 7.04 -1.23 -17.74
N SER A 265 7.45 -0.50 -18.79
CA SER A 265 8.75 -0.66 -19.44
C SER A 265 9.87 0.23 -18.85
N ARG A 266 9.51 1.41 -18.32
CA ARG A 266 10.46 2.45 -17.91
C ARG A 266 10.53 2.65 -16.39
N VAL A 267 9.38 2.62 -15.70
CA VAL A 267 9.32 2.89 -14.24
C VAL A 267 8.86 1.69 -13.41
N PHE A 268 8.54 0.58 -14.06
CA PHE A 268 8.25 -0.72 -13.44
C PHE A 268 7.02 -0.73 -12.51
N GLN A 269 6.03 0.10 -12.82
CA GLN A 269 4.73 0.21 -12.16
C GLN A 269 3.68 -0.62 -12.92
N ASP A 270 3.68 -1.95 -12.75
CA ASP A 270 2.78 -2.86 -13.46
C ASP A 270 1.35 -2.87 -12.88
N TRP A 271 0.69 -1.71 -12.94
CA TRP A 271 -0.60 -1.53 -12.30
C TRP A 271 -1.74 -2.33 -12.94
N ARG A 272 -1.63 -2.69 -14.23
CA ARG A 272 -2.58 -3.61 -14.88
C ARG A 272 -2.50 -4.99 -14.20
N GLY A 273 -1.29 -5.51 -13.99
CA GLY A 273 -1.06 -6.76 -13.27
C GLY A 273 -1.58 -6.70 -11.82
N TRP A 274 -1.48 -5.55 -11.17
CA TRP A 274 -2.00 -5.38 -9.79
C TRP A 274 -3.53 -5.44 -9.72
N LEU A 275 -4.23 -4.89 -10.71
CA LEU A 275 -5.69 -5.01 -10.84
C LEU A 275 -6.10 -6.47 -11.14
N GLU A 276 -5.40 -7.14 -12.07
CA GLU A 276 -5.64 -8.54 -12.43
C GLU A 276 -5.45 -9.49 -11.25
N GLU A 277 -4.37 -9.32 -10.50
CA GLU A 277 -4.13 -10.10 -9.29
C GLU A 277 -5.11 -9.72 -8.16
N GLY A 278 -5.61 -8.48 -8.19
CA GLY A 278 -6.51 -7.93 -7.19
C GLY A 278 -5.82 -7.44 -5.93
N ILE A 279 -4.57 -7.00 -6.04
CA ILE A 279 -3.79 -6.37 -4.95
C ILE A 279 -3.85 -4.84 -4.98
N LEU A 280 -4.65 -4.28 -5.90
CA LEU A 280 -5.03 -2.87 -5.98
C LEU A 280 -6.55 -2.80 -6.13
N ASP A 281 -7.22 -2.08 -5.23
CA ASP A 281 -8.68 -1.94 -5.25
C ASP A 281 -9.14 -0.86 -6.23
N MET A 282 -8.35 0.20 -6.37
CA MET A 282 -8.69 1.35 -7.22
C MET A 282 -7.45 1.93 -7.92
N ALA A 283 -7.45 1.86 -9.25
CA ALA A 283 -6.43 2.50 -10.08
C ALA A 283 -6.83 3.95 -10.40
N ILE A 284 -5.95 4.90 -10.09
CA ILE A 284 -6.12 6.32 -10.45
C ILE A 284 -4.93 6.78 -11.32
N PRO A 285 -4.88 6.39 -12.61
CA PRO A 285 -3.85 6.90 -13.50
C PRO A 285 -3.88 8.42 -13.62
N MET A 286 -2.70 9.01 -13.60
CA MET A 286 -2.44 10.44 -13.75
C MET A 286 -2.54 10.82 -15.23
N ILE A 287 -3.75 10.78 -15.79
CA ILE A 287 -4.04 11.09 -17.21
C ILE A 287 -3.97 12.61 -17.45
N TYR A 288 -2.83 13.20 -17.08
CA TYR A 288 -2.60 14.64 -17.07
C TYR A 288 -2.19 15.12 -18.45
N TYR A 289 -3.22 15.43 -19.26
CA TYR A 289 -3.04 15.88 -20.62
C TYR A 289 -3.83 17.16 -20.87
N ASN A 290 -3.19 18.09 -21.58
CA ASN A 290 -3.80 19.34 -22.01
C ASN A 290 -4.79 19.07 -23.15
N GLN A 291 -6.08 19.25 -22.89
CA GLN A 291 -7.17 19.03 -23.83
C GLN A 291 -7.14 19.97 -25.04
N ALA A 292 -6.56 21.18 -24.90
CA ALA A 292 -6.46 22.14 -26.00
C ALA A 292 -5.45 21.70 -27.07
N ASN A 293 -4.54 20.78 -26.75
CA ASN A 293 -3.59 20.21 -27.70
C ASN A 293 -4.18 18.92 -28.30
N PRO A 294 -4.42 18.82 -29.62
CA PRO A 294 -5.06 17.65 -30.23
C PRO A 294 -4.34 16.32 -30.00
N GLU A 295 -3.01 16.31 -29.98
CA GLU A 295 -2.24 15.10 -29.70
C GLU A 295 -2.43 14.65 -28.25
N ARG A 296 -2.38 15.59 -27.30
CA ARG A 296 -2.54 15.29 -25.88
C ARG A 296 -3.99 14.92 -25.53
N ALA A 297 -4.97 15.53 -26.17
CA ALA A 297 -6.37 15.13 -26.08
C ALA A 297 -6.60 13.68 -26.55
N ARG A 298 -5.91 13.26 -27.61
CA ARG A 298 -5.91 11.86 -28.06
C ARG A 298 -5.30 10.92 -27.02
N PHE A 299 -4.20 11.31 -26.38
CA PHE A 299 -3.60 10.50 -25.29
C PHE A 299 -4.55 10.34 -24.11
N TYR A 300 -5.23 11.42 -23.71
CA TYR A 300 -6.26 11.38 -22.69
C TYR A 300 -7.35 10.35 -23.02
N LEU A 301 -7.93 10.45 -24.22
CA LEU A 301 -8.98 9.54 -24.70
C LEU A 301 -8.51 8.08 -24.70
N ASN A 302 -7.31 7.81 -25.20
CA ASN A 302 -6.78 6.45 -25.29
C ASN A 302 -6.55 5.84 -23.90
N TRP A 303 -5.98 6.59 -22.95
CA TRP A 303 -5.78 6.11 -21.58
C TRP A 303 -7.10 5.88 -20.83
N VAL A 304 -8.05 6.82 -20.95
CA VAL A 304 -9.38 6.67 -20.33
C VAL A 304 -10.10 5.46 -20.92
N THR A 305 -10.03 5.26 -22.23
CA THR A 305 -10.65 4.11 -22.90
C THR A 305 -10.00 2.80 -22.46
N PHE A 306 -8.67 2.76 -22.41
CA PHE A 306 -7.95 1.58 -21.93
C PHE A 306 -8.32 1.24 -20.48
N LEU A 307 -8.35 2.24 -19.59
CA LEU A 307 -8.71 2.02 -18.18
C LEU A 307 -10.12 1.43 -18.05
N LYS A 308 -11.12 1.95 -18.80
CA LYS A 308 -12.50 1.43 -18.78
C LYS A 308 -12.56 -0.07 -19.05
N ASP A 309 -11.74 -0.54 -19.98
CA ASP A 309 -11.75 -1.92 -20.48
C ASP A 309 -10.86 -2.89 -19.70
N HIS A 310 -10.05 -2.41 -18.74
CA HIS A 310 -9.06 -3.22 -18.03
C HIS A 310 -9.12 -3.01 -16.50
N GLN A 311 -10.32 -3.10 -15.93
CA GLN A 311 -10.56 -2.93 -14.49
C GLN A 311 -10.53 -4.24 -13.69
N TYR A 312 -10.76 -5.40 -14.32
CA TYR A 312 -10.65 -6.74 -13.70
C TYR A 312 -11.43 -6.94 -12.40
N GLY A 313 -12.65 -6.39 -12.33
CA GLY A 313 -13.46 -6.45 -11.10
C GLY A 313 -12.93 -5.58 -9.96
N ARG A 314 -12.17 -4.53 -10.30
CA ARG A 314 -11.69 -3.45 -9.44
C ARG A 314 -12.20 -2.12 -9.96
N HIS A 315 -11.83 -1.01 -9.33
CA HIS A 315 -12.24 0.32 -9.75
C HIS A 315 -11.17 1.02 -10.59
N GLY A 316 -11.58 1.64 -11.69
CA GLY A 316 -10.78 2.62 -12.44
C GLY A 316 -11.37 4.02 -12.28
N VAL A 317 -10.52 4.99 -11.91
CA VAL A 317 -10.88 6.40 -11.74
C VAL A 317 -9.94 7.24 -12.59
N ALA A 318 -10.46 8.20 -13.37
CA ALA A 318 -9.61 9.06 -14.19
C ALA A 318 -8.96 10.15 -13.34
N GLY A 319 -7.63 10.13 -13.22
CA GLY A 319 -6.86 11.26 -12.68
C GLY A 319 -6.75 12.38 -13.71
N ILE A 320 -7.50 13.47 -13.52
CA ILE A 320 -7.56 14.63 -14.40
C ILE A 320 -6.58 15.69 -13.91
N GLY A 321 -5.67 16.13 -14.77
CA GLY A 321 -4.75 17.24 -14.49
C GLY A 321 -5.42 18.57 -14.76
N ASN A 322 -6.33 19.03 -13.89
CA ASN A 322 -7.05 20.30 -14.10
C ASN A 322 -6.10 21.51 -14.09
N TYR A 323 -4.95 21.41 -13.41
CA TYR A 323 -3.86 22.40 -13.50
C TYR A 323 -3.33 22.65 -14.92
N LEU A 324 -3.53 21.72 -15.86
CA LEU A 324 -3.11 21.86 -17.26
C LEU A 324 -4.20 22.46 -18.16
N ASN A 325 -5.42 22.61 -17.66
CA ASN A 325 -6.61 22.82 -18.46
C ASN A 325 -7.40 24.06 -18.03
N SER A 326 -8.13 24.68 -18.98
CA SER A 326 -9.20 25.62 -18.63
C SER A 326 -10.33 24.89 -17.90
N TRP A 327 -11.26 25.64 -17.32
CA TRP A 327 -12.45 25.06 -16.68
C TRP A 327 -13.29 24.28 -17.70
N GLU A 328 -13.49 24.82 -18.90
CA GLU A 328 -14.24 24.18 -19.99
C GLU A 328 -13.58 22.88 -20.46
N ASN A 329 -12.25 22.88 -20.59
CA ASN A 329 -11.50 21.69 -20.97
C ASN A 329 -11.54 20.62 -19.88
N THR A 330 -11.53 21.03 -18.61
CA THR A 330 -11.72 20.13 -17.47
C THR A 330 -13.11 19.51 -17.51
N LEU A 331 -14.17 20.30 -17.75
CA LEU A 331 -15.53 19.78 -17.94
C LEU A 331 -15.60 18.80 -19.11
N GLN A 332 -14.95 19.10 -20.23
CA GLN A 332 -14.90 18.17 -21.37
C GLN A 332 -14.24 16.83 -21.01
N GLN A 333 -13.14 16.86 -20.24
CA GLN A 333 -12.49 15.63 -19.77
C GLN A 333 -13.38 14.82 -18.82
N ILE A 334 -14.15 15.47 -17.95
CA ILE A 334 -15.14 14.80 -17.09
C ILE A 334 -16.17 14.04 -17.94
N GLU A 335 -16.71 14.68 -18.99
CA GLU A 335 -17.68 14.04 -19.88
C GLU A 335 -17.08 12.84 -20.63
N ILE A 336 -15.83 12.96 -21.11
CA ILE A 336 -15.11 11.84 -21.73
C ILE A 336 -14.90 10.70 -20.73
N ALA A 337 -14.57 10.99 -19.46
CA ALA A 337 -14.39 9.97 -18.43
C ALA A 337 -15.68 9.21 -18.12
N ARG A 338 -16.82 9.91 -18.07
CA ARG A 338 -18.16 9.35 -17.79
C ARG A 338 -18.77 8.57 -18.94
N ALA A 339 -18.49 8.97 -20.18
CA ALA A 339 -18.99 8.27 -21.35
C ALA A 339 -18.52 6.79 -21.34
N PRO A 340 -19.32 5.84 -21.83
CA PRO A 340 -18.88 4.45 -21.95
C PRO A 340 -17.73 4.32 -22.97
N SER A 341 -16.90 3.29 -22.81
CA SER A 341 -15.98 2.85 -23.87
C SER A 341 -16.77 2.26 -25.05
N PRO A 342 -16.15 2.00 -26.22
CA PRO A 342 -16.80 1.28 -27.31
C PRO A 342 -17.36 -0.10 -26.91
N LYS A 343 -16.85 -0.70 -25.82
CA LYS A 343 -17.35 -1.97 -25.26
C LYS A 343 -18.47 -1.79 -24.23
N GLY A 344 -18.90 -0.56 -23.96
CA GLY A 344 -19.95 -0.24 -22.99
C GLY A 344 -19.47 -0.08 -21.54
N ASN A 345 -18.17 -0.25 -21.27
CA ASN A 345 -17.60 -0.16 -19.92
C ASN A 345 -17.49 1.29 -19.45
N ARG A 346 -17.63 1.53 -18.15
CA ARG A 346 -17.55 2.87 -17.53
C ARG A 346 -16.50 2.90 -16.44
N LEU A 347 -15.91 4.07 -16.23
CA LEU A 347 -15.11 4.33 -15.04
C LEU A 347 -16.01 4.49 -13.82
N MET A 348 -15.40 4.31 -12.65
CA MET A 348 -16.06 4.46 -11.36
C MET A 348 -16.05 5.92 -10.86
N GLY A 349 -15.33 6.81 -11.55
CA GLY A 349 -15.35 8.24 -11.24
C GLY A 349 -14.15 9.02 -11.77
N VAL A 350 -13.96 10.21 -11.20
CA VAL A 350 -12.87 11.15 -11.53
C VAL A 350 -12.17 11.64 -10.27
N ASN A 351 -10.89 11.98 -10.42
CA ASN A 351 -10.09 12.57 -9.36
C ASN A 351 -9.20 13.68 -9.92
N PHE A 352 -9.15 14.84 -9.27
CA PHE A 352 -8.49 16.02 -9.81
C PHE A 352 -7.11 16.24 -9.18
N PHE A 353 -6.08 16.43 -10.01
CA PHE A 353 -4.79 16.95 -9.59
C PHE A 353 -4.68 18.43 -9.98
N SER A 354 -4.66 19.37 -9.05
CA SER A 354 -4.84 19.17 -7.61
C SER A 354 -5.97 20.03 -7.06
N TYR A 355 -6.35 19.76 -5.81
CA TYR A 355 -7.18 20.66 -5.02
C TYR A 355 -6.67 22.10 -5.12
N ALA A 356 -5.36 22.31 -5.01
CA ALA A 356 -4.77 23.64 -4.97
C ALA A 356 -4.76 24.31 -6.34
N ALA A 357 -4.29 23.62 -7.38
CA ALA A 357 -4.18 24.18 -8.73
C ALA A 357 -5.46 23.95 -9.53
N THR A 358 -6.34 24.95 -9.56
CA THR A 358 -7.71 24.86 -10.10
C THR A 358 -7.79 24.92 -11.62
N SER A 359 -6.88 25.65 -12.27
CA SER A 359 -6.84 25.75 -13.73
C SER A 359 -5.49 26.19 -14.27
N GLY A 360 -5.24 25.95 -15.55
CA GLY A 360 -4.05 26.46 -16.24
C GLY A 360 -4.19 26.44 -17.75
N ASN A 361 -3.10 26.74 -18.46
CA ASN A 361 -3.06 26.76 -19.92
C ASN A 361 -1.88 25.92 -20.45
N GLY A 362 -1.81 24.66 -20.00
CA GLY A 362 -0.87 23.66 -20.52
C GLY A 362 0.41 23.41 -19.72
N THR A 363 0.73 24.18 -18.67
CA THR A 363 1.87 23.92 -17.78
C THR A 363 1.54 24.17 -16.32
N GLU A 364 2.31 23.55 -15.41
CA GLU A 364 2.12 23.66 -13.96
C GLU A 364 2.52 25.02 -13.39
N GLY A 365 3.63 25.59 -13.85
CA GLY A 365 4.15 26.87 -13.34
C GLY A 365 3.26 28.09 -13.62
N GLY A 366 2.26 27.95 -14.49
CA GLY A 366 1.28 29.00 -14.81
C GLY A 366 -0.12 28.73 -14.27
N ALA A 367 -0.31 27.71 -13.43
CA ALA A 367 -1.62 27.36 -12.93
C ALA A 367 -2.13 28.38 -11.90
N ARG A 368 -3.41 28.76 -12.03
CA ARG A 368 -4.14 29.52 -11.02
C ARG A 368 -4.54 28.58 -9.90
N ARG A 369 -4.61 29.12 -8.67
CA ARG A 369 -4.83 28.33 -7.46
C ARG A 369 -6.04 28.81 -6.68
N TYR A 370 -6.75 27.88 -6.06
CA TYR A 370 -7.85 28.12 -5.13
C TYR A 370 -8.97 29.04 -5.65
N GLU A 371 -9.21 29.04 -6.96
CA GLU A 371 -10.28 29.84 -7.55
C GLU A 371 -11.64 29.32 -7.08
N GLU A 372 -12.32 30.04 -6.18
CA GLU A 372 -13.61 29.60 -5.62
C GLU A 372 -14.65 29.27 -6.72
N GLY A 373 -14.61 30.01 -7.82
CA GLY A 373 -15.47 29.79 -8.99
C GLY A 373 -15.26 28.42 -9.67
N PHE A 374 -14.09 27.79 -9.55
CA PHE A 374 -13.87 26.45 -10.07
C PHE A 374 -14.67 25.41 -9.28
N TYR A 375 -14.64 25.45 -7.95
CA TYR A 375 -15.39 24.52 -7.12
C TYR A 375 -16.90 24.72 -7.28
N GLN A 376 -17.37 25.97 -7.38
CA GLN A 376 -18.77 26.28 -7.70
C GLN A 376 -19.17 25.72 -9.06
N LEU A 377 -18.36 25.95 -10.10
CA LEU A 377 -18.61 25.44 -11.45
C LEU A 377 -18.70 23.91 -11.48
N LEU A 378 -17.85 23.20 -10.73
CA LEU A 378 -17.96 21.75 -10.61
C LEU A 378 -19.29 21.35 -9.98
N GLY A 379 -19.67 21.96 -8.86
CA GLY A 379 -20.93 21.67 -8.18
C GLY A 379 -22.16 22.02 -9.01
N GLU A 380 -22.13 23.09 -9.80
CA GLU A 380 -23.27 23.54 -10.60
C GLU A 380 -23.42 22.80 -11.93
N ARG A 381 -22.30 22.49 -12.61
CA ARG A 381 -22.32 22.03 -14.00
C ARG A 381 -21.92 20.57 -14.17
N ALA A 382 -21.01 20.05 -13.35
CA ALA A 382 -20.53 18.66 -13.47
C ALA A 382 -21.20 17.73 -12.46
N PHE A 383 -21.48 18.23 -11.26
CA PHE A 383 -21.93 17.44 -10.11
C PHE A 383 -23.08 18.15 -9.38
N PRO A 384 -24.23 18.41 -10.05
CA PRO A 384 -25.36 19.15 -9.46
C PRO A 384 -25.94 18.52 -8.20
N GLU A 385 -25.78 17.20 -8.05
CA GLU A 385 -26.26 16.44 -6.90
C GLU A 385 -25.11 15.66 -6.27
N TRP A 386 -25.08 15.59 -4.94
CA TRP A 386 -24.18 14.69 -4.23
C TRP A 386 -24.57 13.23 -4.46
N VAL A 387 -23.58 12.35 -4.63
CA VAL A 387 -23.75 10.90 -4.73
C VAL A 387 -22.73 10.19 -3.83
N PRO A 388 -23.00 8.97 -3.34
CA PRO A 388 -22.02 8.20 -2.59
C PRO A 388 -20.86 7.74 -3.47
N THR A 389 -19.75 7.38 -2.85
CA THR A 389 -18.68 6.65 -3.51
C THR A 389 -19.16 5.26 -3.95
N PRO A 390 -18.62 4.68 -5.03
CA PRO A 390 -19.02 3.36 -5.50
C PRO A 390 -18.65 2.28 -4.47
N PRO A 391 -19.57 1.36 -4.13
CA PRO A 391 -19.27 0.27 -3.21
C PRO A 391 -18.25 -0.70 -3.83
N MET A 392 -17.41 -1.29 -2.99
CA MET A 392 -16.48 -2.34 -3.40
C MET A 392 -17.02 -3.70 -2.94
N GLU A 393 -17.84 -4.34 -3.77
CA GLU A 393 -18.54 -5.58 -3.42
C GLU A 393 -17.60 -6.69 -2.92
N TRP A 394 -16.37 -6.76 -3.45
CA TRP A 394 -15.38 -7.74 -3.01
C TRP A 394 -14.84 -7.48 -1.59
N LYS A 395 -15.06 -6.28 -1.02
CA LYS A 395 -14.76 -5.95 0.37
C LYS A 395 -15.99 -6.03 1.27
N HIS A 396 -17.16 -5.57 0.81
CA HIS A 396 -18.38 -5.61 1.61
C HIS A 396 -18.95 -7.03 1.74
N HIS A 397 -18.90 -7.81 0.65
CA HIS A 397 -19.44 -9.15 0.56
C HIS A 397 -18.39 -10.12 -0.02
N PRO A 398 -17.26 -10.33 0.67
CA PRO A 398 -16.17 -11.14 0.15
C PRO A 398 -16.60 -12.60 0.03
N THR A 399 -16.41 -13.18 -1.17
CA THR A 399 -16.63 -14.61 -1.44
C THR A 399 -15.35 -15.43 -1.37
N ARG A 400 -14.20 -14.77 -1.21
CA ARG A 400 -12.86 -15.35 -1.25
C ARG A 400 -12.04 -14.95 -0.02
N GLY A 401 -11.02 -15.73 0.30
CA GLY A 401 -10.10 -15.45 1.41
C GLY A 401 -8.67 -15.21 0.94
N HIS A 402 -7.77 -14.97 1.88
CA HIS A 402 -6.35 -14.74 1.61
C HIS A 402 -5.48 -15.68 2.44
N LEU A 403 -4.29 -16.01 1.93
CA LEU A 403 -3.22 -16.67 2.67
C LEU A 403 -1.97 -15.80 2.58
N MET A 404 -1.33 -15.52 3.71
CA MET A 404 -0.03 -14.85 3.73
C MET A 404 0.90 -15.45 4.77
N GLY A 405 2.18 -15.11 4.69
CA GLY A 405 3.13 -15.50 5.71
C GLY A 405 4.54 -15.05 5.41
N THR A 406 5.44 -15.43 6.32
CA THR A 406 6.86 -15.07 6.26
C THR A 406 7.69 -16.33 6.48
N VAL A 407 8.73 -16.51 5.67
CA VAL A 407 9.67 -17.62 5.75
C VAL A 407 10.99 -17.11 6.31
N LEU A 408 11.37 -17.65 7.47
CA LEU A 408 12.61 -17.31 8.18
C LEU A 408 13.50 -18.55 8.31
N LYS A 409 14.81 -18.34 8.49
CA LYS A 409 15.71 -19.41 8.92
C LYS A 409 15.55 -19.67 10.42
N ALA A 410 15.42 -20.93 10.81
CA ALA A 410 15.26 -21.32 12.21
C ALA A 410 16.50 -20.96 13.07
N ARG A 411 17.69 -20.95 12.46
CA ARG A 411 18.97 -20.71 13.14
C ARG A 411 19.09 -19.31 13.74
N ASP A 412 18.64 -18.29 13.01
CA ASP A 412 18.94 -16.89 13.30
C ASP A 412 17.79 -15.91 13.03
N LEU A 413 16.62 -16.41 12.60
CA LEU A 413 15.47 -15.63 12.17
C LEU A 413 15.71 -14.71 10.96
N SER A 414 16.79 -14.89 10.22
CA SER A 414 17.02 -14.15 8.98
C SER A 414 15.98 -14.49 7.91
N TRP A 415 15.64 -13.51 7.08
CA TRP A 415 14.70 -13.67 5.97
C TRP A 415 15.18 -14.70 4.94
N VAL A 416 14.25 -15.51 4.44
CA VAL A 416 14.52 -16.43 3.32
C VAL A 416 13.99 -15.82 2.03
N ASP A 417 14.86 -15.09 1.33
CA ASP A 417 14.61 -14.50 0.01
C ASP A 417 14.51 -15.58 -1.08
N GLY A 418 13.46 -15.52 -1.92
CA GLY A 418 13.30 -16.41 -3.07
C GLY A 418 12.86 -17.85 -2.75
N ALA A 419 12.39 -18.14 -1.53
CA ALA A 419 11.78 -19.42 -1.20
C ALA A 419 10.55 -19.66 -2.07
N THR A 420 10.45 -20.83 -2.70
CA THR A 420 9.27 -21.22 -3.47
C THR A 420 8.18 -21.71 -2.52
N VAL A 421 7.03 -21.04 -2.54
CA VAL A 421 5.83 -21.41 -1.82
C VAL A 421 4.81 -21.94 -2.81
N GLU A 422 4.41 -23.20 -2.63
CA GLU A 422 3.46 -23.90 -3.48
C GLU A 422 2.17 -24.17 -2.72
N LEU A 423 1.04 -23.83 -3.32
CA LEU A 423 -0.29 -24.02 -2.77
C LEU A 423 -1.00 -25.17 -3.50
N TYR A 424 -1.48 -26.14 -2.74
CA TYR A 424 -2.17 -27.33 -3.25
C TYR A 424 -3.60 -27.39 -2.74
N ARG A 425 -4.51 -27.86 -3.60
CA ARG A 425 -5.91 -28.17 -3.25
C ARG A 425 -6.25 -29.54 -3.83
N HIS A 426 -6.78 -30.44 -3.00
CA HIS A 426 -7.08 -31.82 -3.38
C HIS A 426 -5.91 -32.55 -4.06
N GLY A 427 -4.67 -32.31 -3.60
CA GLY A 427 -3.45 -32.91 -4.17
C GLY A 427 -2.94 -32.26 -5.46
N THR A 428 -3.65 -31.28 -6.03
CA THR A 428 -3.20 -30.54 -7.24
C THR A 428 -2.60 -29.19 -6.85
N ARG A 429 -1.41 -28.87 -7.40
CA ARG A 429 -0.81 -27.54 -7.26
C ARG A 429 -1.62 -26.53 -8.05
N ILE A 430 -2.16 -25.52 -7.39
CA ILE A 430 -3.02 -24.52 -8.01
C ILE A 430 -2.31 -23.18 -8.25
N ARG A 431 -1.37 -22.82 -7.37
CA ARG A 431 -0.61 -21.56 -7.42
C ARG A 431 0.75 -21.80 -6.81
N GLN A 432 1.71 -21.01 -7.25
CA GLN A 432 3.02 -20.92 -6.63
C GLN A 432 3.51 -19.48 -6.72
N MET A 433 4.40 -19.09 -5.81
CA MET A 433 5.17 -17.86 -5.93
C MET A 433 6.49 -18.01 -5.17
N GLN A 434 7.37 -17.03 -5.34
CA GLN A 434 8.54 -16.89 -4.52
C GLN A 434 8.32 -15.84 -3.45
N THR A 435 8.95 -16.03 -2.29
CA THR A 435 9.00 -15.01 -1.26
C THR A 435 9.79 -13.79 -1.76
N ASP A 436 9.40 -12.61 -1.27
CA ASP A 436 10.18 -11.40 -1.49
C ASP A 436 11.46 -11.37 -0.64
N GLY A 437 12.21 -10.27 -0.72
CA GLY A 437 13.47 -10.10 0.00
C GLY A 437 13.36 -10.18 1.53
N THR A 438 12.15 -10.08 2.07
CA THR A 438 11.87 -10.22 3.52
C THR A 438 11.29 -11.59 3.87
N GLY A 439 11.34 -12.55 2.95
CA GLY A 439 10.73 -13.87 3.14
C GLY A 439 9.20 -13.86 3.09
N PHE A 440 8.55 -12.75 2.70
CA PHE A 440 7.10 -12.65 2.69
C PHE A 440 6.47 -13.24 1.43
N TYR A 441 5.31 -13.87 1.57
CA TYR A 441 4.46 -14.32 0.47
C TYR A 441 2.99 -14.05 0.78
N ALA A 442 2.17 -13.89 -0.28
CA ALA A 442 0.73 -13.83 -0.14
C ALA A 442 -0.01 -14.33 -1.39
N PHE A 443 -1.01 -15.17 -1.18
CA PHE A 443 -1.99 -15.56 -2.18
C PHE A 443 -3.32 -14.88 -1.84
N VAL A 444 -3.68 -13.88 -2.64
CA VAL A 444 -4.96 -13.16 -2.47
C VAL A 444 -6.08 -13.80 -3.29
N HIS A 445 -7.33 -13.59 -2.86
CA HIS A 445 -8.54 -13.99 -3.57
C HIS A 445 -8.56 -15.49 -3.89
N LEU A 446 -8.28 -16.30 -2.87
CA LEU A 446 -8.39 -17.76 -2.92
C LEU A 446 -9.83 -18.20 -2.70
N GLU A 447 -10.24 -19.23 -3.44
CA GLU A 447 -11.50 -19.91 -3.18
C GLU A 447 -11.55 -20.47 -1.74
N PRO A 448 -12.69 -20.47 -1.07
CA PRO A 448 -12.83 -21.09 0.24
C PRO A 448 -12.54 -22.60 0.19
N GLY A 449 -11.91 -23.11 1.25
CA GLY A 449 -11.67 -24.54 1.40
C GLY A 449 -10.38 -24.89 2.13
N VAL A 450 -10.02 -26.18 2.02
CA VAL A 450 -8.82 -26.75 2.64
C VAL A 450 -7.68 -26.83 1.63
N TYR A 451 -6.52 -26.38 2.06
CA TYR A 451 -5.29 -26.32 1.30
C TYR A 451 -4.16 -27.02 2.03
N SER A 452 -3.15 -27.46 1.28
CA SER A 452 -1.83 -27.77 1.81
C SER A 452 -0.81 -26.84 1.18
N VAL A 453 0.26 -26.55 1.92
CA VAL A 453 1.31 -25.61 1.50
C VAL A 453 2.65 -26.29 1.65
N VAL A 454 3.48 -26.16 0.63
CA VAL A 454 4.86 -26.64 0.62
C VAL A 454 5.79 -25.45 0.42
N VAL A 455 6.83 -25.35 1.24
CA VAL A 455 7.85 -24.31 1.15
C VAL A 455 9.20 -24.96 0.90
N ARG A 456 9.91 -24.46 -0.12
CA ARG A 456 11.23 -24.93 -0.53
C ARG A 456 12.18 -23.75 -0.67
N ALA A 457 13.39 -23.88 -0.15
CA ALA A 457 14.44 -22.90 -0.33
C ALA A 457 15.76 -23.64 -0.59
N GLU A 458 16.64 -23.03 -1.39
CA GLU A 458 17.93 -23.61 -1.71
C GLU A 458 18.77 -23.84 -0.44
N GLY A 459 19.37 -25.03 -0.33
CA GLY A 459 20.20 -25.41 0.82
C GLY A 459 19.42 -25.65 2.12
N LEU A 460 18.09 -25.66 2.11
CA LEU A 460 17.26 -25.86 3.30
C LEU A 460 16.26 -27.01 3.09
N PRO A 461 15.99 -27.84 4.13
CA PRO A 461 14.94 -28.85 4.08
C PRO A 461 13.58 -28.23 3.75
N ALA A 462 12.81 -28.89 2.89
CA ALA A 462 11.45 -28.47 2.58
C ALA A 462 10.55 -28.63 3.81
N ALA A 463 9.63 -27.67 3.99
CA ALA A 463 8.60 -27.74 5.01
C ALA A 463 7.22 -27.85 4.35
N GLN A 464 6.29 -28.53 5.01
CA GLN A 464 4.92 -28.67 4.52
C GLN A 464 3.91 -28.70 5.66
N THR A 465 2.69 -28.30 5.35
CA THR A 465 1.51 -28.47 6.22
C THR A 465 0.48 -29.34 5.53
N GLN A 466 -0.26 -30.12 6.32
CA GLN A 466 -1.33 -30.97 5.81
C GLN A 466 -2.64 -30.21 5.61
N THR A 467 -2.88 -29.11 6.34
CA THR A 467 -4.18 -28.42 6.32
C THR A 467 -4.03 -26.95 6.68
N VAL A 468 -4.57 -26.10 5.80
CA VAL A 468 -4.80 -24.67 5.99
C VAL A 468 -6.21 -24.37 5.50
N VAL A 469 -7.02 -23.74 6.34
CA VAL A 469 -8.40 -23.37 5.96
C VAL A 469 -8.41 -21.94 5.46
N ILE A 470 -9.01 -21.74 4.29
CA ILE A 470 -9.29 -20.43 3.71
C ILE A 470 -10.77 -20.14 3.86
N THR A 471 -11.07 -19.02 4.51
CA THR A 471 -12.43 -18.55 4.83
C THR A 471 -12.70 -17.24 4.08
N PRO A 472 -13.90 -17.05 3.48
CA PRO A 472 -14.27 -15.79 2.85
C PRO A 472 -14.04 -14.58 3.77
N GLY A 473 -13.46 -13.51 3.23
CA GLY A 473 -13.24 -12.25 3.95
C GLY A 473 -12.13 -12.28 4.99
N LEU A 474 -11.50 -13.42 5.25
CA LEU A 474 -10.40 -13.54 6.21
C LEU A 474 -9.05 -13.70 5.51
N THR A 475 -8.02 -13.17 6.17
CA THR A 475 -6.63 -13.45 5.84
C THR A 475 -6.08 -14.49 6.83
N THR A 476 -5.69 -15.65 6.32
CA THR A 476 -5.02 -16.69 7.11
C THR A 476 -3.52 -16.45 7.08
N ALA A 477 -2.88 -16.39 8.25
CA ALA A 477 -1.42 -16.25 8.39
C ALA A 477 -0.75 -17.62 8.60
N LEU A 478 0.34 -17.89 7.87
CA LEU A 478 1.13 -19.11 7.97
C LEU A 478 2.62 -18.82 7.83
N HIS A 479 3.30 -18.64 8.96
CA HIS A 479 4.75 -18.38 9.00
C HIS A 479 5.56 -19.68 9.07
N TRP A 480 6.79 -19.64 8.57
CA TRP A 480 7.65 -20.80 8.46
C TRP A 480 9.03 -20.53 9.05
N LEU A 481 9.57 -21.56 9.73
CA LEU A 481 10.98 -21.66 10.09
C LEU A 481 11.56 -22.79 9.26
N LEU A 482 12.63 -22.51 8.51
CA LEU A 482 13.33 -23.51 7.70
C LEU A 482 14.75 -23.75 8.25
N GLY A 483 15.23 -24.99 8.08
CA GLY A 483 16.56 -25.38 8.52
C GLY A 483 16.63 -25.77 10.01
N GLU A 484 17.84 -26.08 10.43
CA GLU A 484 18.15 -26.49 11.79
C GLU A 484 18.30 -25.28 12.73
N THR A 485 18.07 -25.52 14.02
CA THR A 485 18.29 -24.55 15.09
C THR A 485 18.75 -25.27 16.34
N ASP A 486 19.66 -24.64 17.08
CA ASP A 486 20.10 -25.10 18.39
C ASP A 486 19.22 -24.55 19.53
N ALA A 487 18.29 -23.65 19.21
CA ALA A 487 17.30 -23.15 20.15
C ALA A 487 16.08 -24.06 20.23
N LEU A 488 15.54 -24.24 21.43
CA LEU A 488 14.34 -25.02 21.66
C LEU A 488 13.10 -24.26 21.13
N PRO A 489 12.39 -24.77 20.09
CA PRO A 489 11.19 -24.10 19.59
C PRO A 489 10.02 -24.34 20.54
N LEU A 490 9.46 -23.26 21.08
CA LEU A 490 8.33 -23.33 22.02
C LEU A 490 7.12 -22.60 21.45
N ARG A 491 5.97 -23.29 21.50
CA ARG A 491 4.68 -22.70 21.15
C ARG A 491 4.08 -21.90 22.30
N ARG A 492 4.25 -22.35 23.54
CA ARG A 492 3.64 -21.75 24.74
C ARG A 492 4.70 -21.13 25.64
N LEU A 493 4.49 -19.87 26.04
CA LEU A 493 5.32 -19.11 26.98
C LEU A 493 5.35 -19.77 28.36
N LYS A 494 4.25 -20.40 28.80
CA LYS A 494 4.21 -21.11 30.09
C LYS A 494 5.28 -22.21 30.18
N SER A 495 5.66 -22.82 29.06
CA SER A 495 6.70 -23.86 29.01
C SER A 495 8.09 -23.35 29.38
N LEU A 496 8.31 -22.03 29.44
CA LEU A 496 9.58 -21.44 29.87
C LEU A 496 9.87 -21.67 31.35
N ASN A 497 8.85 -21.87 32.17
CA ASN A 497 9.01 -22.05 33.61
C ASN A 497 9.69 -23.37 33.98
N ASP A 498 9.63 -24.36 33.08
CA ASP A 498 10.17 -25.71 33.30
C ASP A 498 11.61 -25.85 32.76
N LEU A 499 12.19 -24.80 32.20
CA LEU A 499 13.49 -24.82 31.53
C LEU A 499 14.59 -24.18 32.39
N PRO A 500 15.82 -24.71 32.37
CA PRO A 500 16.94 -24.10 33.07
C PRO A 500 17.36 -22.77 32.42
N ASP A 501 17.96 -21.89 33.22
CA ASP A 501 18.59 -20.67 32.70
C ASP A 501 19.74 -20.99 31.74
N GLY A 502 19.97 -20.10 30.78
CA GLY A 502 20.92 -20.31 29.68
C GLY A 502 20.35 -21.10 28.51
N THR A 503 19.13 -21.65 28.61
CA THR A 503 18.46 -22.32 27.49
C THR A 503 18.17 -21.32 26.37
N ARG A 504 18.65 -21.59 25.16
CA ARG A 504 18.26 -20.84 23.95
C ARG A 504 16.85 -21.28 23.53
N VAL A 505 15.96 -20.31 23.32
CA VAL A 505 14.56 -20.56 22.96
C VAL A 505 14.16 -19.79 21.71
N LEU A 506 13.31 -20.41 20.90
CA LEU A 506 12.70 -19.80 19.72
C LEU A 506 11.19 -19.78 19.90
N LEU A 507 10.60 -18.59 19.87
CA LEU A 507 9.18 -18.34 20.02
C LEU A 507 8.59 -17.82 18.71
N MET A 508 7.60 -18.51 18.14
CA MET A 508 6.92 -18.04 16.93
C MET A 508 5.51 -18.64 16.77
N PRO A 509 4.51 -17.84 16.37
CA PRO A 509 4.44 -16.37 16.50
C PRO A 509 4.08 -15.94 17.93
N LYS A 510 4.39 -14.68 18.25
CA LYS A 510 3.96 -13.97 19.47
C LYS A 510 3.43 -12.59 19.11
N ARG A 511 2.55 -12.02 19.94
CA ARG A 511 2.05 -10.64 19.78
C ARG A 511 2.86 -9.68 20.64
N VAL A 512 3.15 -8.50 20.13
CA VAL A 512 3.75 -7.40 20.90
C VAL A 512 2.67 -6.72 21.75
N LEU A 513 2.99 -6.41 23.02
CA LEU A 513 2.04 -5.86 24.00
C LEU A 513 2.23 -4.37 24.29
N ASN A 514 3.39 -3.81 23.95
CA ASN A 514 3.74 -2.42 24.17
C ASN A 514 4.38 -1.81 22.92
N ASP A 515 4.18 -0.50 22.73
CA ASP A 515 4.97 0.26 21.78
C ASP A 515 6.38 0.46 22.36
N THR A 516 7.43 0.18 21.58
CA THR A 516 8.83 0.44 21.97
C THR A 516 9.38 1.61 21.16
N LEU A 517 9.08 2.83 21.57
CA LEU A 517 9.48 4.04 20.83
C LEU A 517 10.94 4.46 21.11
N SER A 518 11.58 3.84 22.10
CA SER A 518 12.99 4.00 22.44
C SER A 518 13.72 2.64 22.37
N PRO A 519 14.98 2.59 21.90
CA PRO A 519 15.78 1.36 21.88
C PRO A 519 16.01 0.73 23.26
N ASP A 520 16.00 1.52 24.33
CA ASP A 520 16.24 1.04 25.70
C ASP A 520 15.00 0.41 26.35
N GLN A 521 13.83 0.59 25.74
CA GLN A 521 12.59 0.05 26.29
C GLN A 521 12.50 -1.44 25.94
N PRO A 522 12.37 -2.34 26.94
CA PRO A 522 12.27 -3.75 26.65
C PRO A 522 10.97 -4.09 25.92
N LEU A 523 11.04 -5.10 25.06
CA LEU A 523 9.91 -5.60 24.31
C LEU A 523 9.07 -6.52 25.21
N GLN A 524 7.77 -6.27 25.33
CA GLN A 524 6.84 -7.20 25.96
C GLN A 524 6.10 -7.98 24.88
N ILE A 525 6.16 -9.30 24.97
CA ILE A 525 5.44 -10.20 24.07
C ILE A 525 4.42 -11.03 24.84
N GLY A 526 3.37 -11.46 24.17
CA GLY A 526 2.34 -12.34 24.71
C GLY A 526 1.98 -13.46 23.75
N GLU A 527 1.22 -14.42 24.27
CA GLU A 527 0.59 -15.44 23.44
C GLU A 527 -0.35 -14.82 22.41
N LEU A 528 -0.63 -15.54 21.31
CA LEU A 528 -1.74 -15.11 20.43
C LEU A 528 -3.09 -15.29 21.14
N LEU A 529 -3.22 -16.36 21.94
CA LEU A 529 -4.39 -16.68 22.75
C LEU A 529 -3.93 -16.98 24.18
N GLY A 530 -4.50 -16.26 25.16
CA GLY A 530 -4.17 -16.39 26.58
C GLY A 530 -3.46 -15.16 27.17
N GLU A 531 -3.08 -15.30 28.44
CA GLU A 531 -2.64 -14.19 29.31
C GLU A 531 -1.15 -14.20 29.63
N HIS A 532 -0.41 -15.25 29.25
CA HIS A 532 1.02 -15.31 29.54
C HIS A 532 1.77 -14.26 28.73
N THR A 533 2.68 -13.55 29.41
CA THR A 533 3.53 -12.52 28.84
C THR A 533 4.99 -12.80 29.15
N LEU A 534 5.88 -12.20 28.38
CA LEU A 534 7.32 -12.32 28.57
C LEU A 534 7.98 -11.00 28.20
N GLU A 535 8.91 -10.54 29.03
CA GLU A 535 9.79 -9.45 28.63
C GLU A 535 11.00 -9.98 27.87
N VAL A 536 11.40 -9.25 26.85
CA VAL A 536 12.48 -9.57 25.92
C VAL A 536 13.41 -8.37 25.83
N GLN A 537 14.64 -8.56 26.30
CA GLN A 537 15.73 -7.62 26.11
C GLN A 537 16.40 -7.90 24.76
N LEU A 538 16.14 -7.04 23.78
CA LEU A 538 16.73 -7.12 22.46
C LEU A 538 18.19 -6.67 22.47
N ARG A 539 19.03 -7.32 21.67
CA ARG A 539 20.40 -6.85 21.38
C ARG A 539 20.40 -5.50 20.67
N GLU A 540 19.49 -5.35 19.73
CA GLU A 540 19.36 -4.19 18.88
C GLU A 540 17.88 -3.98 18.52
N GLN A 541 17.50 -2.72 18.37
CA GLN A 541 16.18 -2.34 17.90
C GLN A 541 16.31 -1.26 16.84
N ALA A 542 16.36 -1.69 15.57
CA ALA A 542 16.49 -0.78 14.44
C ALA A 542 15.21 0.05 14.19
N LEU A 543 14.05 -0.51 14.51
CA LEU A 543 12.75 0.11 14.31
C LEU A 543 11.88 -0.06 15.54
N PRO A 544 11.02 0.93 15.88
CA PRO A 544 10.04 0.78 16.95
C PRO A 544 9.20 -0.48 16.79
N TRP A 545 8.83 -1.17 17.85
CA TRP A 545 7.77 -2.17 17.84
C TRP A 545 6.44 -1.50 18.16
N LEU A 546 5.37 -1.92 17.48
CA LEU A 546 4.03 -1.45 17.79
C LEU A 546 3.22 -2.57 18.42
N ARG A 547 2.34 -2.21 19.34
CA ARG A 547 1.36 -3.13 19.92
C ARG A 547 0.62 -3.87 18.81
N GLU A 548 0.37 -5.16 19.04
CA GLU A 548 -0.20 -6.11 18.08
C GLU A 548 0.68 -6.49 16.89
N ASP A 549 1.92 -5.99 16.78
CA ASP A 549 2.88 -6.60 15.86
C ASP A 549 3.06 -8.08 16.16
N ARG A 550 3.25 -8.87 15.10
CA ARG A 550 3.56 -10.29 15.18
C ARG A 550 5.04 -10.49 15.02
N VAL A 551 5.61 -11.28 15.91
CA VAL A 551 7.06 -11.46 15.99
C VAL A 551 7.45 -12.92 16.15
N ALA A 552 8.60 -13.27 15.56
CA ALA A 552 9.41 -14.39 15.99
C ALA A 552 10.50 -13.85 16.92
N VAL A 553 10.80 -14.54 18.01
CA VAL A 553 11.84 -14.14 18.97
C VAL A 553 12.78 -15.31 19.20
N LEU A 554 14.08 -15.04 19.14
CA LEU A 554 15.14 -15.98 19.44
C LEU A 554 16.02 -15.35 20.51
N GLY A 555 16.20 -16.00 21.65
CA GLY A 555 16.99 -15.46 22.75
C GLY A 555 17.35 -16.49 23.81
N THR A 556 18.05 -16.04 24.84
CA THR A 556 18.53 -16.88 25.94
C THR A 556 17.68 -16.64 27.18
N LEU A 557 17.16 -17.73 27.74
CA LEU A 557 16.27 -17.67 28.88
C LEU A 557 17.05 -17.35 30.17
N THR A 558 16.58 -16.35 30.91
CA THR A 558 17.18 -15.87 32.15
C THR A 558 16.11 -15.68 33.23
N THR A 559 16.43 -15.99 34.49
CA THR A 559 15.60 -15.66 35.65
C THR A 559 16.07 -14.36 36.29
N ARG A 560 15.14 -13.45 36.54
CA ARG A 560 15.42 -12.21 37.27
C ARG A 560 15.52 -12.42 38.77
N PRO A 561 16.06 -11.44 39.53
CA PRO A 561 16.10 -11.50 40.99
C PRO A 561 14.73 -11.66 41.65
N ASP A 562 13.66 -11.19 41.01
CA ASP A 562 12.26 -11.33 41.48
C ASP A 562 11.64 -12.70 41.12
N GLY A 563 12.40 -13.60 40.51
CA GLY A 563 11.95 -14.93 40.08
C GLY A 563 11.22 -14.96 38.73
N SER A 564 10.96 -13.80 38.10
CA SER A 564 10.32 -13.75 36.78
C SER A 564 11.26 -14.18 35.65
N ARG A 565 10.70 -14.80 34.61
CA ARG A 565 11.45 -15.24 33.41
C ARG A 565 11.52 -14.11 32.39
N MET A 566 12.64 -14.01 31.68
CA MET A 566 12.81 -13.11 30.53
C MET A 566 13.74 -13.71 29.48
N LEU A 567 13.74 -13.16 28.27
CA LEU A 567 14.78 -13.43 27.28
C LEU A 567 15.79 -12.29 27.23
N THR A 568 17.06 -12.64 27.21
CA THR A 568 18.20 -11.75 26.99
C THR A 568 18.97 -12.20 25.75
N ASP A 569 19.92 -11.36 25.27
CA ASP A 569 20.64 -11.60 24.01
C ASP A 569 19.69 -11.94 22.85
N ALA A 570 18.53 -11.27 22.84
CA ALA A 570 17.44 -11.65 21.96
C ALA A 570 17.47 -10.88 20.64
N VAL A 571 17.01 -11.53 19.59
CA VAL A 571 16.60 -10.90 18.33
C VAL A 571 15.11 -11.13 18.13
N ALA A 572 14.43 -10.12 17.59
CA ALA A 572 13.03 -10.20 17.20
C ALA A 572 12.88 -9.87 15.72
N GLN A 573 12.13 -10.71 15.01
CA GLN A 573 11.86 -10.54 13.59
C GLN A 573 10.36 -10.30 13.38
N TRP A 574 10.03 -9.20 12.71
CA TRP A 574 8.65 -8.85 12.37
C TRP A 574 8.08 -9.83 11.35
N LEU A 575 6.89 -10.35 11.63
CA LEU A 575 6.15 -11.31 10.81
C LEU A 575 4.95 -10.68 10.10
N GLY A 576 4.51 -9.49 10.55
CA GLY A 576 3.28 -8.86 10.09
C GLY A 576 2.37 -8.47 11.25
N VAL A 577 1.07 -8.53 11.00
CA VAL A 577 0.01 -8.01 11.87
C VAL A 577 -1.02 -9.05 12.34
N LEU A 578 -0.97 -10.28 11.80
CA LEU A 578 -1.87 -11.40 12.12
C LEU A 578 -1.16 -12.62 12.65
#